data_AF-A0A966W1Y7-F1
#
_entry.id   AF-A0A966W1Y7-F1
#
_cell.length_a   1.000
_cell.length_b   1.000
_cell.length_c   1.000
_cell.angle_alpha   90.00
_cell.angle_beta   90.00
_cell.angle_gamma   90.00
#
_symmetry.space_group_name_H-M   'P 1'
#
loop_
_entity.id
_entity.type
_entity.pdbx_description
1 polymer ?
#
loop_
_entity_poly.entity_id
_entity_poly.type
_entity_poly.pdbx_seq_one_letter_code
_entity_poly.pdbx_strand_id
1 'polypeptide(L)'
;MNTLALFATQVLFVVLLAELCAGIVHWFEDAYIREDTPWLGKYVGRPNVIHHHLPRYMTRNNWLQSSWDLLLASVVIVLVAWALDCLTWHVWLFAAISTNANEFHKWAHRTRKENGRVITFLQRIGLLQTS
;
A
#
# COMPACT_ATOMS: atom_id res chain seq x y z
N MET A 1 14.70 28.14 1.64
CA MET A 1 13.43 27.50 2.03
C MET A 1 13.37 27.39 3.55
N ASN A 2 12.22 27.66 4.17
CA ASN A 2 12.03 27.44 5.61
C ASN A 2 12.23 25.95 5.95
N THR A 3 12.93 25.63 7.05
CA THR A 3 13.16 24.26 7.53
C THR A 3 11.87 23.43 7.61
N LEU A 4 10.76 24.07 8.01
CA LEU A 4 9.45 23.43 8.03
C LEU A 4 8.96 23.04 6.63
N ALA A 5 9.13 23.94 5.65
CA ALA A 5 8.74 23.68 4.27
C ALA A 5 9.57 22.54 3.66
N LEU A 6 10.87 22.48 3.97
CA LEU A 6 11.72 21.38 3.52
C LEU A 6 11.28 20.04 4.12
N PHE A 7 11.00 20.01 5.43
CA PHE A 7 10.52 18.79 6.09
C PHE A 7 9.18 18.32 5.51
N ALA A 8 8.22 19.23 5.31
CA ALA A 8 6.94 18.90 4.69
C ALA A 8 7.10 18.35 3.26
N THR A 9 7.99 18.94 2.46
CA THR A 9 8.32 18.43 1.12
C THR A 9 8.93 17.02 1.17
N GLN A 10 9.81 16.74 2.13
CA GLN A 10 10.41 15.40 2.29
C GLN A 10 9.35 14.36 2.67
N VAL A 11 8.45 14.68 3.60
CA VAL A 11 7.33 13.79 3.97
C VAL A 11 6.45 13.52 2.76
N LEU A 12 6.05 14.56 2.04
CA LEU A 12 5.22 14.42 0.84
C LEU A 12 5.89 13.53 -0.20
N PHE A 13 7.18 13.75 -0.45
CA PHE A 13 7.93 12.95 -1.43
C PHE A 13 8.00 11.47 -1.04
N VAL A 14 8.25 11.16 0.24
CA VAL A 14 8.27 9.76 0.71
C VAL A 14 6.90 9.10 0.58
N VAL A 15 5.82 9.80 0.91
CA VAL A 15 4.44 9.29 0.74
C VAL A 15 4.16 9.01 -0.73
N LEU A 16 4.45 9.96 -1.63
CA LEU A 16 4.23 9.77 -3.06
C LEU A 16 5.09 8.64 -3.64
N LEU A 17 6.32 8.48 -3.17
CA LEU A 17 7.20 7.39 -3.58
C LEU A 17 6.65 6.03 -3.13
N ALA A 18 6.15 5.93 -1.90
CA ALA A 18 5.52 4.70 -1.39
C ALA A 18 4.28 4.31 -2.21
N GLU A 19 3.41 5.28 -2.52
CA GLU A 19 2.23 5.07 -3.36
C GLU A 19 2.62 4.65 -4.80
N LEU A 20 3.62 5.29 -5.39
CA LEU A 20 4.13 4.91 -6.71
C LEU A 20 4.68 3.48 -6.73
N CYS A 21 5.49 3.11 -5.73
CA CYS A 21 6.01 1.76 -5.59
C CYS A 21 4.89 0.73 -5.41
N ALA A 22 3.90 1.02 -4.55
CA ALA A 22 2.72 0.16 -4.38
C ALA A 22 1.97 -0.04 -5.70
N GLY A 23 1.77 1.03 -6.48
CA GLY A 23 1.14 0.95 -7.80
C GLY A 23 1.93 0.12 -8.81
N ILE A 24 3.27 0.24 -8.83
CA ILE A 24 4.14 -0.57 -9.70
C ILE A 24 4.06 -2.05 -9.33
N VAL A 25 4.11 -2.37 -8.02
CA VAL A 25 3.99 -3.74 -7.52
C VAL A 25 2.63 -4.31 -7.89
N HIS A 26 1.55 -3.56 -7.67
CA HIS A 26 0.20 -3.99 -8.01
C HIS A 26 0.02 -4.22 -9.51
N TRP A 27 0.53 -3.31 -10.36
CA TRP A 27 0.55 -3.51 -11.80
C TRP A 27 1.30 -4.79 -12.20
N PHE A 28 2.44 -5.08 -11.55
CA PHE A 28 3.20 -6.29 -11.81
C PHE A 28 2.42 -7.55 -11.42
N GLU A 29 1.73 -7.52 -10.28
CA GLU A 29 0.85 -8.61 -9.82
C GLU A 29 -0.24 -8.90 -10.86
N ASP A 30 -0.93 -7.87 -11.33
CA ASP A 30 -1.96 -7.99 -12.35
C ASP A 30 -1.41 -8.52 -13.68
N ALA A 31 -0.28 -7.96 -14.13
CA ALA A 31 0.31 -8.30 -15.41
C ALA A 31 0.83 -9.75 -15.45
N TYR A 32 1.46 -10.22 -14.38
CA TYR A 32 2.29 -11.44 -14.43
C TYR A 32 1.95 -12.54 -13.43
N ILE A 33 1.28 -12.23 -12.31
CA ILE A 33 1.02 -13.24 -11.27
C ILE A 33 -0.32 -13.92 -11.52
N ARG A 34 -0.33 -15.25 -11.44
CA ARG A 34 -1.47 -16.15 -11.64
C ARG A 34 -1.58 -17.09 -10.46
N GLU A 35 -2.72 -17.78 -10.32
CA GLU A 35 -2.94 -18.70 -9.19
C GLU A 35 -1.93 -19.86 -9.13
N ASP A 36 -1.34 -20.21 -10.27
CA ASP A 36 -0.36 -21.28 -10.45
C ASP A 36 1.10 -20.78 -10.48
N THR A 37 1.34 -19.47 -10.34
CA THR A 37 2.71 -18.94 -10.28
C THR A 37 3.47 -19.59 -9.11
N PRO A 38 4.67 -20.16 -9.34
CA PRO A 38 5.45 -20.78 -8.27
C PRO A 38 5.67 -19.81 -7.10
N TRP A 39 5.47 -20.30 -5.88
CA TRP A 39 5.61 -19.57 -4.61
C TRP A 39 4.60 -18.44 -4.37
N LEU A 40 4.22 -17.67 -5.40
CA LEU A 40 3.36 -16.49 -5.27
C LEU A 40 1.89 -16.78 -5.54
N GLY A 41 1.56 -17.81 -6.32
CA GLY A 41 0.20 -18.01 -6.82
C GLY A 41 -0.83 -18.23 -5.72
N LYS A 42 -0.49 -19.02 -4.69
CA LYS A 42 -1.37 -19.24 -3.53
C LYS A 42 -1.59 -17.97 -2.69
N TYR A 43 -0.56 -17.15 -2.54
CA TYR A 43 -0.51 -16.07 -1.54
C TYR A 43 -0.84 -14.69 -2.11
N VAL A 44 -0.58 -14.47 -3.40
CA VAL A 44 -0.78 -13.22 -4.12
C VAL A 44 -1.74 -13.43 -5.29
N GLY A 45 -1.46 -14.40 -6.16
CA GLY A 45 -2.24 -14.64 -7.38
C GLY A 45 -3.72 -14.94 -7.12
N ARG A 46 -4.01 -15.94 -6.29
CA ARG A 46 -5.39 -16.33 -5.95
C ARG A 46 -6.15 -15.22 -5.21
N PRO A 47 -5.59 -14.57 -4.16
CA PRO A 47 -6.23 -13.41 -3.56
C PRO A 47 -6.50 -12.28 -4.57
N ASN A 48 -5.57 -12.02 -5.51
CA ASN A 48 -5.75 -11.00 -6.53
C ASN A 48 -6.88 -11.37 -7.52
N VAL A 49 -6.95 -12.62 -7.98
CA VAL A 49 -8.06 -13.11 -8.83
C VAL A 49 -9.40 -12.99 -8.10
N ILE A 50 -9.47 -13.39 -6.84
CA ILE A 50 -10.68 -13.22 -6.01
C ILE A 50 -11.05 -11.74 -5.91
N HIS A 51 -10.07 -10.86 -5.74
CA HIS A 51 -10.28 -9.42 -5.66
C HIS A 51 -10.87 -8.85 -6.96
N HIS A 52 -10.35 -9.21 -8.13
CA HIS A 52 -10.89 -8.76 -9.42
C HIS A 52 -12.31 -9.24 -9.68
N HIS A 53 -12.69 -10.45 -9.21
CA HIS A 53 -14.07 -10.95 -9.34
C HIS A 53 -15.02 -10.45 -8.24
N LEU A 54 -14.51 -10.27 -7.02
CA LEU A 54 -15.26 -9.90 -5.82
C LEU A 54 -14.53 -8.75 -5.09
N PRO A 55 -14.55 -7.52 -5.62
CA PRO A 55 -13.72 -6.40 -5.13
C PRO A 55 -13.93 -6.10 -3.64
N ARG A 56 -15.16 -6.20 -3.17
CA ARG A 56 -15.51 -5.98 -1.76
C ARG A 56 -15.09 -7.10 -0.82
N TYR A 57 -14.63 -8.26 -1.32
CA TYR A 57 -14.23 -9.37 -0.45
C TYR A 57 -13.09 -8.97 0.49
N MET A 58 -12.09 -8.24 -0.04
CA MET A 58 -10.94 -7.79 0.74
C MET A 58 -11.32 -6.89 1.93
N THR A 59 -12.45 -6.18 1.88
CA THR A 59 -12.86 -5.26 2.95
C THR A 59 -13.27 -5.97 4.22
N ARG A 60 -13.51 -7.29 4.15
CA ARG A 60 -13.83 -8.17 5.28
C ARG A 60 -12.59 -8.67 6.03
N ASN A 61 -11.42 -8.59 5.39
CA ASN A 61 -10.17 -9.01 6.00
C ASN A 61 -9.77 -8.03 7.10
N ASN A 62 -9.26 -8.55 8.22
CA ASN A 62 -8.56 -7.73 9.20
C ASN A 62 -7.21 -7.23 8.63
N TRP A 63 -6.54 -6.36 9.38
CA TRP A 63 -5.29 -5.73 8.95
C TRP A 63 -4.22 -6.78 8.61
N LEU A 64 -3.96 -7.74 9.50
CA LEU A 64 -2.90 -8.73 9.27
C LEU A 64 -3.21 -9.63 8.07
N GLN A 65 -4.47 -10.03 7.88
CA GLN A 65 -4.89 -10.79 6.69
C GLN A 65 -4.64 -10.05 5.38
N SER A 66 -4.58 -8.72 5.43
CA SER A 66 -4.41 -7.87 4.23
C SER A 66 -3.00 -7.30 4.09
N SER A 67 -2.21 -7.30 5.15
CA SER A 67 -0.93 -6.60 5.18
C SER A 67 0.24 -7.48 5.58
N TRP A 68 0.07 -8.79 5.83
CA TRP A 68 1.17 -9.65 6.31
C TRP A 68 2.36 -9.69 5.34
N ASP A 69 2.09 -9.71 4.04
CA ASP A 69 3.05 -9.73 2.95
C ASP A 69 3.75 -8.38 2.80
N LEU A 70 2.97 -7.30 2.81
CA LEU A 70 3.48 -5.92 2.80
C LEU A 70 4.31 -5.61 4.06
N LEU A 71 3.90 -6.14 5.22
CA LEU A 71 4.64 -6.05 6.47
C LEU A 71 5.96 -6.81 6.36
N LEU A 72 5.95 -8.04 5.84
CA LEU A 72 7.17 -8.81 5.62
C LEU A 72 8.14 -8.09 4.70
N ALA A 73 7.65 -7.58 3.55
CA ALA A 73 8.45 -6.79 2.63
C ALA A 73 9.02 -5.52 3.29
N SER A 74 8.21 -4.82 4.09
CA SER A 74 8.63 -3.61 4.80
C SER A 74 9.68 -3.90 5.89
N VAL A 75 9.54 -5.02 6.62
CA VAL A 75 10.55 -5.49 7.58
C VAL A 75 11.87 -5.80 6.86
N VAL A 76 11.82 -6.48 5.72
CA VAL A 76 13.03 -6.76 4.92
C VAL A 76 13.72 -5.46 4.49
N ILE A 77 12.96 -4.47 3.99
CA ILE A 77 13.51 -3.16 3.59
C ILE A 77 14.21 -2.47 4.77
N VAL A 78 13.58 -2.45 5.94
CA VAL A 78 14.15 -1.86 7.15
C VAL A 78 15.43 -2.59 7.58
N LEU A 79 15.43 -3.93 7.58
CA LEU A 79 16.59 -4.72 7.97
C LEU A 79 17.76 -4.55 7.00
N VAL A 80 17.50 -4.49 5.70
CA VAL A 80 18.53 -4.22 4.68
C VAL A 80 19.10 -2.82 4.86
N ALA A 81 18.24 -1.81 5.07
CA ALA A 81 18.71 -0.45 5.30
C ALA A 81 19.55 -0.33 6.58
N TRP A 82 19.16 -1.05 7.63
CA TRP A 82 19.93 -1.14 8.87
C TRP A 82 21.30 -1.80 8.65
N ALA A 83 21.35 -2.94 7.95
CA ALA A 83 22.59 -3.67 7.68
C ALA A 83 23.58 -2.87 6.80
N LEU A 84 23.07 -1.96 5.96
CA LEU A 84 23.86 -1.09 5.08
C LEU A 84 24.16 0.29 5.70
N ASP A 85 23.83 0.51 6.98
CA ASP A 85 24.00 1.79 7.69
C ASP A 85 23.31 2.98 6.98
N CYS A 86 22.18 2.73 6.32
CA CYS A 86 21.37 3.73 5.62
C CYS A 86 19.94 3.85 6.17
N LEU A 87 19.69 3.33 7.38
CA LEU A 87 18.39 3.42 8.04
C LEU A 87 18.11 4.86 8.50
N THR A 88 17.21 5.54 7.79
CA THR A 88 16.75 6.89 8.12
C THR A 88 15.27 6.91 8.51
N TRP A 89 14.79 8.05 9.02
CA TRP A 89 13.35 8.23 9.25
C TRP A 89 12.53 8.15 7.95
N HIS A 90 13.13 8.46 6.80
CA HIS A 90 12.47 8.30 5.49
C HIS A 90 12.19 6.83 5.19
N VAL A 91 13.11 5.93 5.51
CA VAL A 91 12.92 4.48 5.35
C VAL A 91 11.80 3.99 6.28
N TRP A 92 11.78 4.44 7.53
CA TRP A 92 10.71 4.12 8.47
C TRP A 92 9.35 4.60 7.99
N LEU A 93 9.27 5.84 7.51
CA LEU A 93 8.03 6.39 6.95
C LEU A 93 7.59 5.62 5.70
N PHE A 94 8.52 5.35 4.77
CA PHE A 94 8.25 4.56 3.57
C PHE A 94 7.67 3.18 3.91
N ALA A 95 8.30 2.45 4.85
CA ALA A 95 7.86 1.15 5.32
C ALA A 95 6.48 1.22 5.98
N ALA A 96 6.24 2.23 6.83
CA ALA A 96 4.96 2.42 7.51
C ALA A 96 3.81 2.70 6.52
N ILE A 97 4.03 3.54 5.50
CA ILE A 97 3.04 3.81 4.46
C ILE A 97 2.82 2.57 3.59
N SER A 98 3.90 1.94 3.12
CA SER A 98 3.83 0.76 2.23
C SER A 98 3.13 -0.43 2.87
N THR A 99 3.32 -0.67 4.17
CA THR A 99 2.62 -1.76 4.89
C THR A 99 1.08 -1.58 4.87
N ASN A 100 0.61 -0.34 4.70
CA ASN A 100 -0.81 0.00 4.70
C ASN A 100 -1.40 0.15 3.29
N ALA A 101 -0.66 -0.16 2.23
CA ALA A 101 -1.13 -0.02 0.84
C ALA A 101 -2.47 -0.74 0.61
N ASN A 102 -2.63 -1.96 1.14
CA ASN A 102 -3.89 -2.71 1.03
C ASN A 102 -5.05 -2.09 1.84
N GLU A 103 -4.80 -1.35 2.92
CA GLU A 103 -5.84 -0.59 3.62
C GLU A 103 -6.29 0.63 2.82
N PHE A 104 -5.36 1.31 2.16
CA PHE A 104 -5.68 2.41 1.25
C PHE A 104 -6.48 1.91 0.05
N HIS A 105 -6.12 0.77 -0.52
CA HIS A 105 -6.86 0.12 -1.59
C HIS A 105 -8.29 -0.28 -1.16
N LYS A 106 -8.46 -0.81 0.06
CA LYS A 106 -9.81 -1.10 0.61
C LYS A 106 -10.72 0.12 0.59
N TRP A 107 -10.19 1.32 0.77
CA TRP A 107 -11.01 2.54 0.75
C TRP A 107 -11.63 2.80 -0.62
N ALA A 108 -11.00 2.37 -1.72
CA ALA A 108 -11.64 2.43 -3.03
C ALA A 108 -12.91 1.55 -3.03
N HIS A 109 -12.85 0.35 -2.46
CA HIS A 109 -13.91 -0.66 -2.50
C HIS A 109 -14.99 -0.52 -1.41
N ARG A 110 -14.81 0.42 -0.48
CA ARG A 110 -15.77 0.73 0.59
C ARG A 110 -16.80 1.78 0.12
N THR A 111 -18.00 1.72 0.68
CA THR A 111 -19.03 2.74 0.48
C THR A 111 -18.62 4.04 1.17
N ARG A 112 -19.18 5.18 0.75
CA ARG A 112 -18.98 6.49 1.41
C ARG A 112 -19.32 6.45 2.90
N LYS A 113 -20.35 5.67 3.28
CA LYS A 113 -20.73 5.51 4.69
C LYS A 113 -19.65 4.75 5.47
N GLU A 114 -19.05 3.72 4.89
CA GLU A 114 -17.96 2.95 5.49
C GLU A 114 -16.65 3.76 5.60
N ASN A 115 -16.35 4.62 4.62
CA ASN A 115 -15.14 5.47 4.61
C ASN A 115 -15.24 6.69 5.53
N GLY A 116 -16.44 7.13 5.89
CA GLY A 116 -16.63 8.35 6.67
C GLY A 116 -16.23 9.63 5.91
N ARG A 117 -16.24 10.76 6.63
CA ARG A 117 -16.13 12.10 6.01
C ARG A 117 -14.75 12.41 5.44
N VAL A 118 -13.69 12.02 6.13
CA VAL A 118 -12.31 12.37 5.77
C VAL A 118 -11.89 11.67 4.48
N ILE A 119 -11.97 10.35 4.44
CA ILE A 119 -11.59 9.56 3.26
C ILE A 119 -12.48 9.92 2.06
N THR A 120 -13.79 10.07 2.28
CA THR A 120 -14.71 10.50 1.20
C THR A 120 -14.35 11.88 0.66
N PHE A 121 -13.94 12.83 1.51
CA PHE A 121 -13.50 14.14 1.05
C PHE A 121 -12.21 14.05 0.21
N LEU A 122 -11.22 13.29 0.66
CA LEU A 122 -9.96 13.09 -0.06
C LEU A 122 -10.16 12.41 -1.42
N GLN A 123 -11.08 11.45 -1.49
CA GLN A 123 -11.52 10.83 -2.76
C GLN A 123 -12.18 11.85 -3.69
N ARG A 124 -13.03 12.75 -3.16
CA ARG A 124 -13.73 13.77 -3.96
C ARG A 124 -12.80 14.80 -4.59
N ILE A 125 -11.67 15.12 -3.95
CA ILE A 125 -10.68 16.05 -4.47
C ILE A 125 -9.61 15.35 -5.33
N GLY A 126 -9.74 14.04 -5.57
CA GLY A 126 -8.82 13.26 -6.39
C GLY A 126 -7.48 12.93 -5.72
N LEU A 127 -7.38 13.08 -4.40
CA LEU A 127 -6.14 12.74 -3.67
C LEU A 127 -6.06 11.25 -3.36
N LEU A 128 -7.19 10.59 -3.09
CA LEU A 128 -7.28 9.15 -2.90
C LEU A 128 -8.05 8.50 -4.05
N GLN A 129 -7.65 7.26 -4.38
CA GLN A 129 -8.31 6.47 -5.40
C GLN A 129 -9.80 6.21 -5.10
N THR A 130 -10.60 6.24 -6.16
CA THR A 130 -12.01 5.82 -6.17
C THR A 130 -12.14 4.50 -6.93
N SER A 131 -13.12 3.66 -6.57
CA SER A 131 -13.52 2.52 -7.41
C SER A 131 -14.14 2.98 -8.73
#